data_AF-A0A1I0FCM8-F1
#
_entry.id   AF-A0A1I0FCM8-F1
#
_cell.length_a   1.000
_cell.length_b   1.000
_cell.length_c   1.000
_cell.angle_alpha   90.00
_cell.angle_beta   90.00
_cell.angle_gamma   90.00
#
_symmetry.space_group_name_H-M   'P 1'
#
loop_
_entity.id
_entity.type
_entity.pdbx_description
1 polymer ?
#
loop_
_entity_poly.entity_id
_entity_poly.type
_entity_poly.pdbx_seq_one_letter_code
_entity_poly.pdbx_strand_id
1 'polypeptide(L)'
;MLFYDGKAHKLDDVTCFLIAPEERGKGIAQLILEKVCEDAKAEGYTYVEAYPFTDVNFGFQFHGTRRMYEKSGFVEVQDLKFINVMNKKL
;
A
#
# COMPACT_ATOMS: atom_id res chain seq x y z
N MET A 1 -6.35 13.38 -5.10
CA MET A 1 -7.05 13.73 -6.36
C MET A 1 -7.14 12.44 -7.17
N LEU A 2 -8.30 11.77 -7.15
CA LEU A 2 -8.51 10.56 -7.95
C LEU A 2 -8.52 10.98 -9.42
N PHE A 3 -7.61 10.42 -10.22
CA PHE A 3 -7.59 10.62 -11.66
C PHE A 3 -8.71 9.80 -12.28
N TYR A 4 -9.92 10.36 -12.34
CA TYR A 4 -11.03 9.78 -13.09
C TYR A 4 -10.87 10.17 -14.56
N ASP A 5 -10.20 9.32 -15.35
CA ASP A 5 -10.00 9.52 -16.78
C ASP A 5 -11.09 8.86 -17.65
N GLY A 6 -12.15 8.34 -17.00
CA GLY A 6 -13.28 7.67 -17.66
C GLY A 6 -12.94 6.27 -18.19
N LYS A 7 -11.78 5.70 -17.84
CA LYS A 7 -11.37 4.35 -18.26
C LYS A 7 -11.43 3.37 -17.11
N ALA A 8 -11.78 2.13 -17.44
CA ALA A 8 -11.61 1.01 -16.52
C ALA A 8 -10.10 0.70 -16.43
N HIS A 9 -9.57 0.72 -15.21
CA HIS A 9 -8.19 0.35 -14.91
C HIS A 9 -8.17 -0.95 -14.12
N LYS A 10 -7.15 -1.77 -14.34
CA LYS A 10 -6.92 -2.97 -13.54
C LYS A 10 -6.23 -2.53 -12.24
N LEU A 11 -6.83 -2.84 -11.11
CA LEU A 11 -6.38 -2.45 -9.77
C LEU A 11 -5.97 -3.70 -9.00
N ASP A 12 -4.76 -3.68 -8.44
CA ASP A 12 -4.31 -4.66 -7.45
C ASP A 12 -4.36 -4.02 -6.06
N ASP A 13 -4.41 -4.82 -5.00
CA ASP A 13 -4.48 -4.31 -3.65
C ASP A 13 -3.62 -5.12 -2.66
N VAL A 14 -3.03 -4.39 -1.71
CA VAL A 14 -2.28 -4.97 -0.59
C VAL A 14 -3.05 -4.71 0.70
N THR A 15 -3.58 -5.78 1.28
CA THR A 15 -4.34 -5.72 2.54
C THR A 15 -3.45 -5.94 3.76
N CYS A 16 -2.56 -6.93 3.75
CA CYS A 16 -1.83 -7.36 4.95
C CYS A 16 -0.39 -7.81 4.63
N PHE A 17 0.52 -7.59 5.58
CA PHE A 17 1.84 -8.19 5.66
C PHE A 17 1.94 -9.07 6.90
N LEU A 18 2.37 -10.31 6.71
CA LEU A 18 2.69 -11.22 7.80
C LEU A 18 4.21 -11.34 7.95
N ILE A 19 4.76 -10.64 8.93
CA ILE A 19 6.19 -10.64 9.24
C ILE A 19 6.40 -11.23 10.64
N ALA A 20 7.27 -12.24 10.71
CA ALA A 20 7.72 -12.85 11.96
C ALA A 20 8.18 -11.76 12.94
N PRO A 21 7.78 -11.80 14.23
CA PRO A 21 8.08 -10.74 15.20
C PRO A 21 9.55 -10.29 15.22
N GLU A 22 10.48 -11.23 15.16
CA GLU A 22 11.94 -11.07 15.16
C GLU A 22 12.51 -10.45 13.87
N GLU A 23 11.72 -10.42 12.80
CA GLU A 23 12.08 -9.86 11.50
C GLU A 23 11.48 -8.46 11.25
N ARG A 24 10.67 -7.95 12.18
CA ARG A 24 10.06 -6.61 12.09
C ARG A 24 11.12 -5.51 12.25
N GLY A 25 10.83 -4.34 11.69
CA GLY A 25 11.74 -3.17 11.74
C GLY A 25 12.95 -3.25 10.80
N LYS A 26 13.13 -4.35 10.06
CA LYS A 26 14.24 -4.56 9.11
C LYS A 26 13.92 -4.14 7.67
N GLY A 27 12.75 -3.54 7.43
CA GLY A 27 12.32 -3.10 6.09
C GLY A 27 11.74 -4.18 5.18
N ILE A 28 11.52 -5.41 5.68
CA ILE A 28 11.06 -6.55 4.86
C ILE A 28 9.69 -6.29 4.21
N ALA A 29 8.73 -5.72 4.94
CA ALA A 29 7.42 -5.37 4.36
C ALA A 29 7.54 -4.40 3.19
N GLN A 30 8.51 -3.48 3.22
CA GLN A 30 8.78 -2.56 2.11
C GLN A 30 9.35 -3.33 0.90
N LEU A 31 10.29 -4.25 1.11
CA LEU A 31 10.84 -5.09 0.02
C LEU A 31 9.74 -5.96 -0.63
N ILE A 32 8.84 -6.52 0.17
CA ILE A 32 7.68 -7.26 -0.34
C ILE A 32 6.77 -6.35 -1.16
N LEU A 33 6.46 -5.14 -0.66
CA LEU A 33 5.64 -4.16 -1.37
C LEU A 33 6.24 -3.73 -2.70
N GLU A 34 7.56 -3.51 -2.73
CA GLU A 34 8.30 -3.20 -3.97
C GLU A 34 8.15 -4.32 -4.98
N LYS A 35 8.29 -5.58 -4.55
CA LYS A 35 8.12 -6.74 -5.42
C LYS A 35 6.68 -6.90 -5.93
N VAL A 36 5.68 -6.70 -5.08
CA VAL A 36 4.25 -6.69 -5.49
C VAL A 36 4.02 -5.65 -6.58
N CYS A 37 4.58 -4.44 -6.45
CA CYS A 37 4.44 -3.40 -7.48
C CYS A 37 5.09 -3.81 -8.81
N GLU A 38 6.25 -4.46 -8.77
CA GLU A 38 6.92 -4.96 -9.99
C GLU A 38 6.09 -6.05 -10.69
N ASP A 39 5.56 -7.00 -9.92
CA ASP A 39 4.80 -8.13 -10.45
C ASP A 39 3.44 -7.66 -11.00
N ALA A 40 2.72 -6.82 -10.25
CA ALA A 40 1.47 -6.21 -10.72
C ALA A 40 1.69 -5.42 -12.02
N LYS A 41 2.81 -4.71 -12.15
CA LYS A 41 3.16 -3.99 -13.39
C LYS A 41 3.36 -4.97 -14.55
N ALA A 42 4.08 -6.07 -14.32
CA ALA A 42 4.30 -7.11 -15.33
C ALA A 42 2.98 -7.79 -15.77
N GLU A 43 2.01 -7.90 -14.85
CA GLU A 43 0.67 -8.44 -15.10
C GLU A 43 -0.34 -7.43 -15.68
N GLY A 44 0.10 -6.22 -16.00
CA GLY A 44 -0.71 -5.18 -16.66
C GLY A 44 -1.68 -4.45 -15.73
N TYR A 45 -1.43 -4.41 -14.42
CA TYR A 45 -2.15 -3.55 -13.50
C TYR A 45 -1.73 -2.08 -13.67
N THR A 46 -2.68 -1.15 -13.51
CA THR A 46 -2.42 0.29 -13.61
C THR A 46 -2.05 0.88 -12.24
N TYR A 47 -2.63 0.33 -11.18
CA TYR A 47 -2.49 0.84 -9.82
C TYR A 47 -2.36 -0.31 -8.82
N VAL A 48 -1.67 -0.03 -7.72
CA VAL A 48 -1.77 -0.78 -6.46
C VAL A 48 -2.42 0.13 -5.43
N GLU A 49 -3.42 -0.37 -4.72
CA GLU A 49 -4.08 0.29 -3.60
C GLU A 49 -3.73 -0.38 -2.26
N ALA A 50 -3.73 0.43 -1.20
CA ALA A 50 -3.35 0.00 0.14
C ALA A 50 -4.12 0.75 1.22
N TYR A 51 -4.18 0.14 2.41
CA TYR A 51 -5.10 0.58 3.47
C TYR A 51 -4.44 0.77 4.85
N PRO A 52 -3.34 1.55 4.99
CA PRO A 52 -2.71 1.72 6.30
C PRO A 52 -3.69 2.30 7.33
N PHE A 53 -3.56 1.87 8.59
CA PHE A 53 -4.30 2.48 9.70
C PHE A 53 -3.90 3.95 9.87
N THR A 54 -4.87 4.79 10.21
CA THR A 54 -4.62 6.21 10.54
C THR A 54 -3.96 6.37 11.90
N ASP A 55 -4.27 5.49 12.86
CA ASP A 55 -3.63 5.45 14.17
C ASP A 55 -2.27 4.74 14.09
N VAL A 56 -1.20 5.54 14.09
CA VAL A 56 0.19 5.07 14.08
C VAL A 56 0.60 4.35 15.36
N ASN A 57 -0.14 4.54 16.46
CA ASN A 57 0.12 3.88 17.74
C ASN A 57 -0.67 2.58 17.90
N PHE A 58 -1.51 2.23 16.92
CA PHE A 58 -2.23 0.97 16.94
C PHE A 58 -1.24 -0.19 16.96
N GLY A 59 -1.34 -1.06 17.97
CA GLY A 59 -0.34 -2.10 18.26
C GLY A 59 -0.15 -3.14 17.15
N PHE A 60 -1.06 -3.18 16.18
CA PHE A 60 -1.03 -4.09 15.05
C PHE A 60 -1.01 -3.30 13.73
N GLN A 61 0.17 -3.04 13.18
CA GLN A 61 0.35 -2.37 11.88
C GLN A 61 0.46 -3.37 10.73
N PHE A 62 -0.41 -4.39 10.69
CA PHE A 62 -0.32 -5.46 9.70
C PHE A 62 -0.73 -5.01 8.29
N HIS A 63 -1.47 -3.91 8.15
CA HIS A 63 -1.68 -3.24 6.86
C HIS A 63 -0.44 -2.48 6.37
N GLY A 64 0.69 -2.53 7.08
CA GLY A 64 1.82 -1.64 6.86
C GLY A 64 1.56 -0.24 7.42
N THR A 65 2.59 0.61 7.41
CA THR A 65 2.50 1.98 7.91
C THR A 65 2.35 2.96 6.77
N ARG A 66 1.63 4.07 7.00
CA ARG A 66 1.52 5.18 6.03
C ARG A 66 2.89 5.62 5.48
N ARG A 67 3.88 5.80 6.35
CA ARG A 67 5.23 6.22 5.97
C ARG A 67 5.94 5.24 5.03
N MET A 68 5.68 3.93 5.17
CA MET A 68 6.22 2.91 4.27
C MET A 68 5.64 3.07 2.86
N TYR A 69 4.34 3.31 2.75
CA TYR A 69 3.66 3.56 1.48
C TYR A 69 4.14 4.86 0.83
N GLU A 70 4.23 5.96 1.58
CA GLU A 70 4.74 7.25 1.09
C GLU A 70 6.15 7.12 0.52
N LYS A 71 7.06 6.42 1.23
CA LYS A 71 8.42 6.12 0.74
C LYS A 71 8.44 5.29 -0.54
N SER A 72 7.42 4.47 -0.75
CA SER A 72 7.29 3.59 -1.91
C SER A 72 6.58 4.26 -3.10
N GLY A 73 6.22 5.55 -2.97
CA GLY A 73 5.57 6.34 -4.02
C GLY A 73 4.04 6.26 -4.04
N PHE A 74 3.43 5.73 -2.99
CA PHE A 74 1.98 5.78 -2.83
C PHE A 74 1.55 7.17 -2.35
N VAL A 75 0.36 7.59 -2.79
CA VAL A 75 -0.27 8.84 -2.39
C VAL A 75 -1.63 8.56 -1.77
N GLU A 76 -2.00 9.32 -0.75
CA GLU A 76 -3.35 9.25 -0.18
C GLU A 76 -4.38 9.73 -1.21
N VAL A 77 -5.41 8.91 -1.41
CA VAL A 77 -6.55 9.24 -2.29
C VAL A 77 -7.83 9.48 -1.50
N GLN A 78 -7.95 8.90 -0.31
CA GLN A 78 -9.10 9.08 0.57
C GLN A 78 -8.74 8.83 2.05
N ASP A 79 -9.35 9.58 2.96
CA ASP A 79 -9.32 9.34 4.40
C ASP A 79 -10.67 8.77 4.86
N LEU A 80 -10.64 7.57 5.45
CA LEU A 80 -11.81 6.87 6.00
C LEU A 80 -11.79 6.83 7.53
N LYS A 81 -11.11 7.78 8.18
CA LYS A 81 -10.95 7.96 9.63
C LYS A 81 -10.12 6.89 10.33
N PHE A 82 -10.38 5.60 10.08
CA PHE A 82 -9.65 4.48 10.68
C PHE A 82 -8.55 3.93 9.78
N ILE A 83 -8.73 4.09 8.47
CA ILE A 83 -7.74 3.74 7.45
C ILE A 83 -7.63 4.88 6.44
N ASN A 84 -6.44 5.04 5.86
CA ASN A 84 -6.28 5.81 4.63
C ASN A 84 -6.35 4.87 3.44
N VAL A 85 -6.95 5.30 2.34
CA VAL A 85 -6.80 4.66 1.04
C VAL A 85 -5.64 5.34 0.35
N MET A 86 -4.62 4.57 -0.02
CA MET A 86 -3.43 5.06 -0.68
C MET A 86 -3.16 4.29 -1.97
N ASN A 87 -2.87 4.99 -3.07
CA ASN A 87 -2.64 4.36 -4.37
C ASN A 87 -1.26 4.73 -4.91
N LYS A 88 -0.64 3.79 -5.60
CA LYS A 88 0.53 4.01 -6.45
C LYS A 88 0.18 3.66 -7.87
N LYS A 89 0.48 4.57 -8.80
CA LYS A 89 0.46 4.26 -10.24
C LYS A 89 1.71 3.47 -10.60
N LEU A 90 1.54 2.36 -11.33
CA LEU A 90 2.63 1.45 -11.73
C LEU A 90 3.33 1.86 -13.03
#